data_AF-A0A3Q0KXG6-F1
#
_entry.id   AF-A0A3Q0KXG6-F1
#
_cell.length_a   1.000
_cell.length_b   1.000
_cell.length_c   1.000
_cell.angle_alpha   90.00
_cell.angle_beta   90.00
_cell.angle_gamma   90.00
#
_symmetry.space_group_name_H-M   'P 1'
#
loop_
_entity.id
_entity.type
_entity.pdbx_description
1 polymer ?
#
loop_
_entity_poly.entity_id
_entity_poly.type
_entity_poly.pdbx_seq_one_letter_code
_entity_poly.pdbx_strand_id
1 'polypeptide(L)'
;MLVHPQYGTHQGVKGLEFDRVMAIMDDNSANGFLFLYEKLFGAQELSQTDIRNQSEGKDSVLSRTRRLFYVICSRAEKSLAIVAYTKDPKVVKRKSLESGWFTQDEIEMM
;
A
#
# COMPACT_ATOMS: atom_id res chain seq x y z
N MET A 1 -1.06 -29.93 -5.77
CA MET A 1 -0.24 -28.75 -5.43
C MET A 1 -0.68 -27.64 -6.37
N LEU A 2 -1.36 -26.61 -5.86
CA LEU A 2 -1.79 -25.50 -6.70
C LEU A 2 -0.56 -24.67 -7.04
N VAL A 3 -0.23 -24.58 -8.32
CA VAL A 3 0.89 -23.78 -8.82
C VAL A 3 0.39 -22.35 -8.91
N HIS A 4 0.79 -21.52 -7.96
CA HIS A 4 0.51 -20.08 -8.04
C HIS A 4 1.58 -19.39 -8.91
N PRO A 5 1.21 -18.43 -9.76
CA PRO A 5 2.17 -17.66 -10.54
C PRO A 5 3.14 -16.90 -9.61
N GLN A 6 4.41 -16.86 -10.00
CA GLN A 6 5.51 -16.29 -9.20
C GLN A 6 5.39 -14.77 -9.04
N TYR A 7 4.67 -14.11 -9.95
CA TYR A 7 4.32 -12.69 -9.91
C TYR A 7 2.90 -12.50 -10.43
N GLY A 8 2.14 -11.58 -9.85
CA GLY A 8 0.78 -11.27 -10.29
C GLY A 8 0.40 -9.83 -9.95
N THR A 9 -0.43 -9.22 -10.80
CA THR A 9 -1.05 -7.93 -10.47
C THR A 9 -2.21 -8.14 -9.51
N HIS A 10 -2.63 -7.08 -8.82
CA HIS A 10 -3.75 -7.17 -7.87
C HIS A 10 -5.04 -7.79 -8.47
N GLN A 11 -5.28 -7.63 -9.77
CA GLN A 11 -6.44 -8.23 -10.44
C GLN A 11 -6.29 -9.74 -10.66
N GLY A 12 -5.05 -10.25 -10.80
CA GLY A 12 -4.76 -11.67 -11.10
C GLY A 12 -4.64 -12.57 -9.87
N VAL A 13 -4.57 -12.02 -8.66
CA VAL A 13 -4.37 -12.78 -7.41
C VAL A 13 -5.60 -12.80 -6.49
N LYS A 14 -6.72 -12.25 -6.95
CA LYS A 14 -7.95 -12.15 -6.14
C LYS A 14 -8.49 -13.53 -5.79
N GLY A 15 -8.57 -13.83 -4.49
CA GLY A 15 -9.04 -15.13 -3.98
C GLY A 15 -7.94 -16.19 -3.79
N LEU A 16 -6.70 -15.85 -4.10
CA LEU A 16 -5.53 -16.67 -3.80
C LEU A 16 -4.87 -16.16 -2.51
N GLU A 17 -4.15 -17.06 -1.84
CA GLU A 17 -3.28 -16.81 -0.71
C GLU A 17 -1.91 -17.42 -1.01
N PHE A 18 -0.87 -16.89 -0.39
CA PHE A 18 0.52 -17.26 -0.66
C PHE A 18 1.29 -17.32 0.66
N ASP A 19 2.18 -18.31 0.79
CA ASP A 19 3.05 -18.44 1.98
C ASP A 19 3.79 -17.13 2.29
N ARG A 20 4.34 -16.47 1.26
CA ARG A 20 5.13 -15.25 1.38
C ARG A 20 4.75 -14.26 0.30
N VAL A 21 4.55 -13.00 0.67
CA VAL A 21 4.19 -11.92 -0.26
C VAL A 21 5.19 -10.77 -0.10
N MET A 22 5.63 -10.24 -1.24
CA MET A 22 6.33 -8.96 -1.30
C MET A 22 5.46 -7.97 -2.06
N ALA A 23 5.08 -6.88 -1.41
CA ALA A 23 4.33 -5.79 -2.02
C ALA A 23 5.29 -4.66 -2.39
N ILE A 24 5.32 -4.28 -3.68
CA ILE A 24 6.09 -3.14 -4.16
C ILE A 24 5.13 -1.97 -4.38
N MET A 25 5.34 -0.90 -3.63
CA MET A 25 4.61 0.35 -3.72
C MET A 25 5.48 1.36 -4.47
N ASP A 26 5.23 1.54 -5.77
CA ASP A 26 5.90 2.51 -6.63
C ASP A 26 4.87 3.29 -7.43
N ASP A 27 4.40 4.40 -6.87
CA ASP A 27 3.40 5.27 -7.50
C ASP A 27 3.91 5.86 -8.83
N ASN A 28 5.22 6.06 -8.98
CA ASN A 28 5.82 6.67 -10.17
C ASN A 28 5.82 5.69 -11.36
N SER A 29 6.10 4.41 -11.11
CA SER A 29 6.11 3.37 -12.15
C SER A 29 4.71 2.80 -12.45
N ALA A 30 3.75 2.94 -11.52
CA ALA A 30 2.39 2.41 -11.66
C ALA A 30 1.54 3.12 -12.74
N ASN A 31 1.98 4.27 -13.28
CA ASN A 31 1.35 5.02 -14.38
C ASN A 31 -0.17 5.28 -14.21
N GLY A 32 -0.70 5.29 -12.98
CA GLY A 32 -2.13 5.42 -12.71
C GLY A 32 -2.41 6.24 -11.45
N PHE A 33 -3.55 6.93 -11.42
CA PHE A 33 -3.94 7.84 -10.33
C PHE A 33 -5.02 7.27 -9.41
N LEU A 34 -5.42 6.01 -9.62
CA LEU A 34 -6.52 5.38 -8.87
C LEU A 34 -6.10 4.99 -7.45
N PHE A 35 -4.83 4.63 -7.27
CA PHE A 35 -4.22 4.25 -6.01
C PHE A 35 -2.92 5.04 -5.86
N LEU A 36 -2.71 5.65 -4.69
CA LEU A 36 -1.52 6.47 -4.42
C LEU A 36 -1.05 6.19 -2.99
N TYR A 37 0.02 5.40 -2.86
CA TYR A 37 0.64 5.08 -1.58
C TYR A 37 1.34 6.29 -0.97
N GLU A 38 1.91 7.19 -1.77
CA GLU A 38 2.53 8.44 -1.29
C GLU A 38 1.49 9.26 -0.50
N LYS A 39 0.23 9.31 -0.96
CA LYS A 39 -0.87 9.94 -0.21
C LYS A 39 -1.29 9.15 1.01
N LEU A 40 -1.37 7.82 0.92
CA LEU A 40 -1.75 6.95 2.04
C LEU A 40 -0.78 7.08 3.22
N PHE A 41 0.52 7.13 2.94
CA PHE A 41 1.59 7.26 3.92
C PHE A 41 2.01 8.73 4.18
N GLY A 42 1.29 9.69 3.60
CA GLY A 42 1.42 11.12 3.89
C GLY A 42 2.65 11.82 3.30
N ALA A 43 3.43 11.14 2.47
CA ALA A 43 4.55 11.72 1.73
C ALA A 43 4.10 12.60 0.55
N GLN A 44 2.84 12.50 0.15
CA GLN A 44 2.17 13.44 -0.74
C GLN A 44 0.89 14.00 -0.09
N GLU A 45 0.68 15.30 -0.20
CA GLU A 45 -0.52 15.96 0.31
C GLU A 45 -1.79 15.54 -0.46
N LEU A 46 -2.92 15.60 0.24
CA LEU A 46 -4.24 15.40 -0.37
C LEU A 46 -4.62 16.59 -1.22
N SER A 47 -5.25 16.33 -2.36
CA SER A 47 -5.86 17.40 -3.16
C SER A 47 -7.15 17.89 -2.48
N GLN A 48 -7.62 19.08 -2.85
CA GLN A 48 -8.92 19.60 -2.38
C GLN A 48 -10.08 18.64 -2.69
N THR A 49 -10.03 17.96 -3.84
CA THR A 49 -11.02 16.95 -4.21
C THR A 49 -10.97 15.72 -3.28
N ASP A 50 -9.77 15.28 -2.87
CA ASP A 50 -9.62 14.16 -1.93
C ASP A 50 -10.23 14.51 -0.57
N ILE A 51 -9.91 15.70 -0.05
CA ILE A 51 -10.42 16.21 1.23
C ILE A 51 -11.94 16.31 1.19
N ARG A 52 -12.49 16.91 0.13
CA ARG A 52 -13.93 17.01 -0.07
C ARG A 52 -14.60 15.63 -0.10
N ASN A 53 -14.08 14.70 -0.90
CA ASN A 53 -14.64 13.36 -1.00
C ASN A 53 -14.63 12.63 0.36
N GLN A 54 -13.56 12.76 1.15
CA GLN A 54 -13.53 12.21 2.51
C GLN A 54 -14.59 12.83 3.42
N SER A 55 -14.73 14.15 3.41
CA SER A 55 -15.72 14.85 4.24
C SER A 55 -17.16 14.49 3.90
N GLU A 56 -17.43 14.18 2.62
CA GLU A 56 -18.75 13.77 2.13
C GLU A 56 -18.98 12.25 2.24
N GLY A 57 -18.04 11.49 2.83
CA GLY A 57 -18.13 10.02 2.93
C GLY A 57 -18.08 9.29 1.60
N LYS A 58 -17.63 9.97 0.53
CA LYS A 58 -17.48 9.41 -0.81
C LYS A 58 -16.19 8.63 -0.94
N ASP A 59 -16.14 7.79 -1.97
CA ASP A 59 -14.91 7.08 -2.29
C ASP A 59 -13.81 8.08 -2.69
N SER A 60 -12.64 7.95 -2.06
CA SER A 60 -11.48 8.83 -2.24
C SER A 60 -10.26 8.00 -2.67
N VAL A 61 -9.17 8.66 -3.07
CA VAL A 61 -7.92 7.93 -3.32
C VAL A 61 -7.42 7.21 -2.06
N LEU A 62 -7.62 7.80 -0.88
CA LEU A 62 -7.21 7.20 0.39
C LEU A 62 -8.01 5.94 0.73
N SER A 63 -9.35 5.98 0.61
CA SER A 63 -10.17 4.79 0.88
C SER A 63 -9.87 3.66 -0.11
N ARG A 64 -9.69 3.99 -1.39
CA ARG A 64 -9.33 3.01 -2.43
C ARG A 64 -7.95 2.39 -2.17
N THR A 65 -6.94 3.22 -1.92
CA THR A 65 -5.57 2.74 -1.68
C THR A 65 -5.49 1.92 -0.40
N ARG A 66 -6.18 2.34 0.68
CA ARG A 66 -6.23 1.56 1.93
C ARG A 66 -6.87 0.18 1.73
N ARG A 67 -7.99 0.10 0.98
CA ARG A 67 -8.62 -1.20 0.66
C ARG A 67 -7.69 -2.08 -0.18
N LEU A 68 -7.02 -1.51 -1.17
CA LEU A 68 -6.02 -2.22 -1.98
C LEU A 68 -4.88 -2.75 -1.11
N PHE A 69 -4.30 -1.88 -0.27
CA PHE A 69 -3.22 -2.23 0.63
C PHE A 69 -3.60 -3.36 1.58
N TYR A 70 -4.78 -3.27 2.19
CA TYR A 70 -5.33 -4.33 3.04
C TYR A 70 -5.43 -5.66 2.29
N VAL A 71 -6.01 -5.66 1.07
CA VAL A 71 -6.17 -6.88 0.28
C VAL A 71 -4.83 -7.51 -0.08
N ILE A 72 -3.82 -6.71 -0.43
CA ILE A 72 -2.46 -7.20 -0.74
C ILE A 72 -1.82 -7.80 0.52
N CYS A 73 -1.84 -7.08 1.64
CA CYS A 73 -1.25 -7.54 2.89
C CYS A 73 -1.92 -8.85 3.37
N SER A 74 -3.24 -8.96 3.21
CA SER A 74 -4.00 -10.14 3.62
C SER A 74 -3.81 -11.36 2.71
N ARG A 75 -2.97 -11.28 1.67
CA ARG A 75 -2.63 -12.46 0.85
C ARG A 75 -1.52 -13.31 1.46
N ALA A 76 -0.78 -12.78 2.43
CA ALA A 76 0.34 -13.47 3.05
C ALA A 76 -0.14 -14.39 4.18
N GLU A 77 0.20 -15.68 4.11
CA GLU A 77 -0.10 -16.64 5.18
C GLU A 77 0.99 -16.67 6.27
N LYS A 78 2.26 -16.50 5.90
CA LYS A 78 3.40 -16.61 6.84
C LYS A 78 4.25 -15.36 6.93
N SER A 79 4.58 -14.72 5.80
CA SER A 79 5.47 -13.56 5.82
C SER A 79 5.09 -12.52 4.79
N LEU A 80 5.14 -11.26 5.19
CA LEU A 80 4.89 -10.09 4.36
C LEU A 80 6.13 -9.21 4.36
N ALA A 81 6.57 -8.78 3.18
CA ALA A 81 7.54 -7.71 3.01
C ALA A 81 6.88 -6.58 2.20
N ILE A 82 7.11 -5.34 2.62
CA ILE A 82 6.61 -4.16 1.91
C ILE A 82 7.79 -3.29 1.52
N VAL A 83 7.92 -3.02 0.21
CA VAL A 83 8.95 -2.15 -0.35
C VAL A 83 8.26 -0.89 -0.83
N ALA A 84 8.61 0.25 -0.25
CA ALA A 84 8.07 1.56 -0.60
C ALA A 84 9.10 2.38 -1.37
N TYR A 85 8.88 2.58 -2.66
CA TYR A 85 9.58 3.62 -3.42
C TYR A 85 8.86 4.94 -3.17
N THR A 86 9.53 5.85 -2.48
CA THR A 86 8.96 7.13 -2.06
C THR A 86 9.96 8.26 -2.20
N LYS A 87 9.46 9.46 -2.45
CA LYS A 87 10.26 10.69 -2.44
C LYS A 87 10.60 11.18 -1.03
N ASP A 88 9.88 10.73 -0.01
CA ASP A 88 10.13 11.10 1.39
C ASP A 88 10.07 9.88 2.34
N PRO A 89 11.16 9.08 2.40
CA PRO A 89 11.24 7.91 3.28
C PRO A 89 11.03 8.22 4.76
N LYS A 90 11.37 9.44 5.21
CA LYS A 90 11.23 9.85 6.61
C LYS A 90 9.77 10.02 6.98
N VAL A 91 8.98 10.65 6.11
CA VAL A 91 7.54 10.81 6.32
C VAL A 91 6.84 9.46 6.26
N VAL A 92 7.17 8.60 5.29
CA VAL A 92 6.60 7.25 5.21
C VAL A 92 6.93 6.44 6.48
N LYS A 93 8.19 6.41 6.93
CA LYS A 93 8.58 5.74 8.19
C LYS A 93 7.79 6.27 9.38
N ARG A 94 7.75 7.59 9.54
CA ARG A 94 7.00 8.22 10.64
C ARG A 94 5.51 7.83 10.59
N LYS A 95 4.89 7.85 9.41
CA LYS A 95 3.47 7.56 9.27
C LYS A 95 3.14 6.08 9.48
N SER A 96 4.03 5.18 9.07
CA SER A 96 3.98 3.74 9.36
C SER A 96 4.07 3.41 10.84
N LEU A 97 4.88 4.18 11.61
CA LEU A 97 4.96 4.04 13.06
C LEU A 97 3.73 4.65 13.75
N GLU A 98 3.32 5.86 13.35
CA GLU A 98 2.13 6.55 13.89
C GLU A 98 0.83 5.75 13.66
N SER A 99 0.74 4.98 12.57
CA SER A 99 -0.42 4.13 12.28
C SER A 99 -0.44 2.83 13.09
N GLY A 100 0.68 2.47 13.73
CA GLY A 100 0.86 1.19 14.41
C GLY A 100 0.90 -0.01 13.45
N TRP A 101 1.14 0.20 12.15
CA TRP A 101 1.24 -0.88 11.17
C TRP A 101 2.57 -1.63 11.26
N PHE A 102 3.61 -0.94 11.72
CA PHE A 102 4.96 -1.48 11.87
C PHE A 102 5.59 -0.94 13.14
N THR A 103 6.50 -1.72 13.72
CA THR A 103 7.40 -1.31 14.79
C THR A 103 8.69 -0.73 14.22
N GLN A 104 9.51 -0.12 15.09
CA GLN A 104 10.76 0.52 14.66
C GLN A 104 11.74 -0.47 14.01
N ASP A 105 11.80 -1.69 14.53
CA ASP A 105 12.73 -2.74 14.07
C ASP A 105 12.25 -3.46 12.81
N GLU A 106 10.99 -3.24 12.40
CA GLU A 106 10.42 -3.76 11.15
C GLU A 106 10.62 -2.80 9.96
N ILE A 107 11.21 -1.62 10.17
CA ILE A 107 11.41 -0.61 9.13
C ILE A 107 12.89 -0.31 8.91
N GLU A 108 13.39 -0.79 7.78
CA GLU A 108 14.68 -0.40 7.23
C GLU A 108 14.50 0.70 6.17
N MET A 109 15.34 1.74 6.24
CA MET A 109 15.41 2.78 5.21
C MET A 109 16.75 2.61 4.48
N MET A 110 16.69 2.48 3.16
CA MET A 110 17.85 2.33 2.27
C MET A 110 18.12 3.62 1.50
#